data_AF-A0A1I4TPW8-F1
#
_entry.id   AF-A0A1I4TPW8-F1
#
_cell.length_a   1.000
_cell.length_b   1.000
_cell.length_c   1.000
_cell.angle_alpha   90.00
_cell.angle_beta   90.00
_cell.angle_gamma   90.00
#
_symmetry.space_group_name_H-M   'P 1'
#
loop_
_entity.id
_entity.type
_entity.pdbx_description
1 polymer ?
#
loop_
_entity_poly.entity_id
_entity_poly.type
_entity_poly.pdbx_seq_one_letter_code
_entity_poly.pdbx_strand_id
1 'polypeptide(L)'
;MSSQAREGACAFAWRNYLLLHSGISENDDRRSALYSYISNLRDTCEDDFDLLQIAAVAYLKKLDELHDDQCARRAADQLLAERLEASSSQQDR
;
A
#
# COMPACT_ATOMS: atom_id res chain seq x y z
N MET A 1 8.18 -17.18 3.36
CA MET A 1 8.88 -16.00 3.89
C MET A 1 8.12 -14.69 3.57
N SER A 2 6.85 -14.78 3.12
CA SER A 2 6.04 -13.64 2.66
C SER A 2 5.53 -12.69 3.75
N SER A 3 5.69 -13.03 5.05
CA SER A 3 5.29 -12.13 6.16
C SER A 3 6.18 -10.90 6.28
N GLN A 4 7.50 -11.04 6.03
CA GLN A 4 8.46 -9.98 6.32
C GLN A 4 8.36 -8.81 5.33
N ALA A 5 8.11 -9.09 4.04
CA ALA A 5 7.92 -8.04 3.04
C ALA A 5 6.64 -7.24 3.29
N ARG A 6 5.54 -7.92 3.62
CA ARG A 6 4.25 -7.30 3.98
C ARG A 6 4.35 -6.45 5.24
N GLU A 7 4.97 -6.98 6.29
CA GLU A 7 5.22 -6.25 7.55
C GLU A 7 6.12 -5.03 7.31
N GLY A 8 7.18 -5.19 6.53
CA GLY A 8 8.09 -4.11 6.16
C GLY A 8 7.38 -2.99 5.40
N ALA A 9 6.58 -3.34 4.39
CA ALA A 9 5.82 -2.37 3.60
C ALA A 9 4.78 -1.63 4.45
N CYS A 10 4.06 -2.35 5.33
CA CYS A 10 3.15 -1.75 6.31
C CYS A 10 3.88 -0.76 7.20
N ALA A 11 4.97 -1.19 7.83
CA ALA A 11 5.73 -0.37 8.77
C ALA A 11 6.31 0.88 8.08
N PHE A 12 6.85 0.72 6.87
CA PHE A 12 7.35 1.82 6.08
C PHE A 12 6.26 2.85 5.78
N ALA A 13 5.14 2.42 5.18
CA ALA A 13 4.08 3.34 4.79
C ALA A 13 3.46 4.03 6.01
N TRP A 14 3.21 3.28 7.09
CA TRP A 14 2.67 3.83 8.32
C TRP A 14 3.59 4.86 8.97
N ARG A 15 4.91 4.58 9.02
CA ARG A 15 5.88 5.52 9.60
C ARG A 15 5.93 6.82 8.80
N ASN A 16 5.96 6.74 7.48
CA ASN A 16 5.95 7.92 6.62
C ASN A 16 4.64 8.70 6.76
N TYR A 17 3.52 8.01 6.87
CA TYR A 17 2.22 8.63 7.06
C TYR A 17 2.13 9.41 8.38
N LEU A 18 2.62 8.85 9.49
CA LEU A 18 2.69 9.54 10.79
C LEU A 18 3.62 10.75 10.77
N LEU A 19 4.71 10.71 9.99
CA LEU A 19 5.61 11.86 9.83
C LEU A 19 4.92 13.04 9.14
N LEU A 20 4.04 12.75 8.17
CA LEU A 20 3.26 13.78 7.46
C LEU A 20 2.04 14.25 8.25
N HIS A 21 1.49 13.40 9.13
CA HIS A 21 0.27 13.67 9.89
C HIS A 21 0.54 13.68 11.40
N SER A 22 1.12 14.78 11.89
CA SER A 22 1.57 14.96 13.29
C SER A 22 0.45 15.02 14.36
N GLY A 23 -0.78 14.62 14.04
CA GLY A 23 -1.92 14.56 14.96
C GLY A 23 -2.60 13.19 15.03
N ILE A 24 -2.07 12.19 14.33
CA ILE A 24 -2.64 10.84 14.27
C ILE A 24 -1.94 9.95 15.28
N SER A 25 -2.72 9.17 16.03
CA SER A 25 -2.19 8.19 16.97
C SER A 25 -1.47 7.06 16.22
N GLU A 26 -0.37 6.56 16.78
CA GLU A 26 0.32 5.40 16.22
C GLU A 26 -0.57 4.14 16.16
N ASN A 27 -1.62 4.09 16.99
CA ASN A 27 -2.59 2.99 17.08
C ASN A 27 -3.95 3.32 16.42
N ASP A 28 -3.99 4.31 15.54
CA ASP A 28 -5.20 4.66 14.79
C ASP A 28 -5.69 3.50 13.91
N ASP A 29 -7.01 3.37 13.74
CA ASP A 29 -7.66 2.27 13.02
C ASP A 29 -7.17 2.12 11.58
N ARG A 30 -6.68 3.20 10.97
CA ARG A 30 -6.08 3.18 9.64
C ARG A 30 -4.86 2.26 9.54
N ARG A 31 -4.12 2.05 10.64
CA ARG A 31 -3.02 1.08 10.68
C ARG A 31 -3.52 -0.35 10.48
N SER A 32 -4.60 -0.71 11.15
CA SER A 32 -5.23 -2.03 11.03
C SER A 32 -5.84 -2.22 9.63
N ALA A 33 -6.46 -1.17 9.09
CA ALA A 33 -7.01 -1.18 7.73
C ALA A 33 -5.91 -1.35 6.67
N LEU A 34 -4.79 -0.64 6.81
CA LEU A 34 -3.60 -0.81 5.97
C LEU A 34 -3.06 -2.23 6.02
N TYR A 35 -2.88 -2.80 7.21
CA TYR A 35 -2.39 -4.17 7.37
C TYR A 35 -3.34 -5.17 6.71
N SER A 36 -4.65 -5.00 6.90
CA SER A 36 -5.68 -5.81 6.24
C SER A 36 -5.60 -5.69 4.71
N TYR A 37 -5.43 -4.48 4.17
CA TYR A 37 -5.28 -4.27 2.74
C TYR A 37 -4.07 -5.04 2.18
N ILE A 38 -2.88 -4.83 2.76
CA ILE A 38 -1.64 -5.48 2.29
C ILE A 38 -1.71 -7.01 2.44
N SER A 39 -2.30 -7.51 3.51
CA SER A 39 -2.47 -8.96 3.73
C SER A 39 -3.41 -9.60 2.70
N ASN A 40 -4.36 -8.82 2.16
CA ASN A 40 -5.32 -9.28 1.16
C ASN A 40 -4.87 -9.03 -0.29
N LEU A 41 -3.73 -8.38 -0.51
CA LEU A 41 -3.11 -8.33 -1.84
C LEU A 41 -2.71 -9.76 -2.24
N ARG A 42 -3.36 -10.24 -3.31
CA ARG A 42 -3.17 -11.59 -3.89
C ARG A 42 -1.71 -11.82 -4.32
N ASP A 43 -1.40 -13.10 -4.53
CA ASP A 43 -0.07 -13.71 -4.81
C ASP A 43 0.84 -12.98 -5.82
N THR A 44 0.32 -12.07 -6.65
CA THR A 44 1.12 -11.27 -7.60
C THR A 44 2.18 -10.39 -6.94
N CYS A 45 2.00 -10.02 -5.67
CA CYS A 45 2.93 -9.16 -4.93
C CYS A 45 3.50 -9.81 -3.67
N GLU A 46 3.37 -11.14 -3.51
CA GLU A 46 3.60 -11.79 -2.20
C GLU A 46 5.00 -11.57 -1.62
N ASP A 47 6.00 -11.38 -2.48
CA ASP A 47 7.40 -11.23 -2.10
C ASP A 47 8.10 -9.98 -2.68
N ASP A 48 7.38 -9.14 -3.43
CA ASP A 48 7.95 -7.91 -3.99
C ASP A 48 7.71 -6.73 -3.05
N PHE A 49 8.73 -6.42 -2.25
CA PHE A 49 8.68 -5.32 -1.29
C PHE A 49 8.38 -3.97 -1.95
N ASP A 50 8.90 -3.70 -3.14
CA ASP A 50 8.73 -2.40 -3.81
C ASP A 50 7.27 -2.22 -4.25
N LEU A 51 6.67 -3.28 -4.81
CA LEU A 51 5.25 -3.29 -5.16
C LEU A 51 4.35 -3.14 -3.93
N LEU A 52 4.66 -3.89 -2.85
CA LEU A 52 3.91 -3.80 -1.60
C LEU A 52 4.03 -2.40 -0.98
N GLN A 53 5.21 -1.78 -1.02
CA GLN A 53 5.46 -0.44 -0.52
C GLN A 53 4.69 0.61 -1.32
N ILE A 54 4.68 0.51 -2.65
CA ILE A 54 3.90 1.41 -3.52
C ILE A 54 2.41 1.29 -3.23
N ALA A 55 1.89 0.06 -3.14
CA ALA A 55 0.49 -0.19 -2.83
C ALA A 55 0.09 0.39 -1.46
N ALA A 56 0.93 0.17 -0.44
CA ALA A 56 0.74 0.67 0.91
C ALA A 56 0.61 2.21 0.97
N VAL A 57 1.53 2.92 0.32
CA VAL A 57 1.55 4.38 0.27
C VAL A 57 0.36 4.91 -0.55
N ALA A 58 0.06 4.28 -1.68
CA ALA A 58 -1.08 4.65 -2.51
C ALA A 58 -2.41 4.50 -1.75
N TYR A 59 -2.59 3.40 -1.02
CA TYR A 59 -3.78 3.17 -0.21
C TYR A 59 -4.00 4.27 0.83
N LEU A 60 -2.97 4.60 1.64
CA LEU A 60 -3.10 5.65 2.66
C LEU A 60 -3.44 7.02 2.05
N LYS A 61 -2.79 7.36 0.93
CA LYS A 61 -3.09 8.59 0.20
C LYS A 61 -4.53 8.62 -0.30
N LYS A 62 -5.02 7.50 -0.86
CA LYS A 62 -6.40 7.40 -1.34
C LYS A 62 -7.42 7.38 -0.22
N LEU A 63 -7.04 6.88 0.96
CA LEU A 63 -7.88 6.92 2.14
C LEU A 63 -8.09 8.37 2.62
N ASP A 64 -7.06 9.22 2.54
CA ASP A 64 -7.19 10.65 2.82
C ASP A 64 -8.01 11.40 1.75
N GLU A 65 -7.88 11.01 0.48
CA GLU A 65 -8.59 11.67 -0.63
C GLU A 65 -10.08 11.30 -0.68
N LEU A 66 -10.39 10.01 -0.45
CA LEU A 66 -11.73 9.46 -0.69
C LEU A 66 -12.53 9.28 0.60
N HIS A 67 -11.86 9.22 1.76
CA HIS A 67 -12.46 8.97 3.07
C HIS A 67 -13.31 7.68 3.15
N ASP A 68 -13.11 6.75 2.21
CA ASP A 68 -13.80 5.46 2.13
C ASP A 68 -12.78 4.34 1.87
N ASP A 69 -12.78 3.33 2.74
CA ASP A 69 -11.82 2.23 2.70
C ASP A 69 -11.93 1.44 1.38
N GLN A 70 -13.14 1.11 0.94
CA GLN A 70 -13.31 0.27 -0.24
C GLN A 70 -12.90 1.00 -1.53
N CYS A 71 -13.23 2.28 -1.64
CA CYS A 71 -12.78 3.12 -2.74
C CYS A 71 -11.26 3.31 -2.73
N ALA A 72 -10.65 3.48 -1.55
CA ALA A 72 -9.20 3.60 -1.41
C ALA A 72 -8.47 2.34 -1.87
N ARG A 73 -8.96 1.15 -1.48
CA ARG A 73 -8.43 -0.14 -1.94
C ARG A 73 -8.47 -0.26 -3.46
N ARG A 74 -9.63 -0.02 -4.08
CA ARG A 74 -9.78 -0.12 -5.55
C ARG A 74 -8.87 0.86 -6.29
N ALA A 75 -8.74 2.08 -5.79
CA ALA A 75 -7.88 3.09 -6.41
C ALA A 75 -6.39 2.74 -6.26
N ALA A 76 -5.98 2.17 -5.13
CA ALA A 76 -4.62 1.69 -4.92
C ALA A 76 -4.30 0.48 -5.82
N ASP A 77 -5.24 -0.46 -5.95
CA ASP A 77 -5.09 -1.62 -6.84
C ASP A 77 -4.97 -1.20 -8.30
N GLN A 78 -5.77 -0.22 -8.74
CA GLN A 78 -5.66 0.33 -10.09
C GLN A 78 -4.29 0.96 -10.33
N LEU A 79 -3.79 1.77 -9.38
CA LEU A 79 -2.47 2.40 -9.49
C LEU A 79 -1.36 1.35 -9.55
N LEU A 80 -1.48 0.28 -8.76
CA LEU A 80 -0.54 -0.83 -8.77
C LEU A 80 -0.54 -1.56 -10.12
N ALA A 81 -1.72 -1.83 -10.68
CA ALA A 81 -1.84 -2.44 -12.01
C ALA A 81 -1.20 -1.55 -13.09
N GLU A 82 -1.47 -0.25 -13.09
CA GLU A 82 -0.85 0.71 -14.02
C GLU A 82 0.69 0.71 -13.90
N ARG A 83 1.22 0.58 -12.67
CA ARG A 83 2.67 0.49 -12.43
C ARG A 83 3.28 -0.81 -12.96
N LEU A 84 2.57 -1.93 -12.84
CA LEU A 84 3.00 -3.21 -13.39
C LEU A 84 3.05 -3.17 -14.92
N GLU A 85 2.01 -2.63 -15.57
CA GLU A 85 1.95 -2.48 -17.03
C GLU A 85 3.02 -1.50 -17.58
N ALA A 86 3.31 -0.43 -16.85
CA ALA A 86 4.38 0.48 -17.22
C ALA A 86 5.77 -0.18 -17.10
N SER A 87 5.96 -1.03 -16.09
CA SER A 87 7.22 -1.75 -15.86
C SER A 87 7.46 -2.83 -16.91
N SER A 88 6.42 -3.58 -17.31
CA SER A 88 6.52 -4.57 -18.40
C SER A 88 6.84 -3.91 -19.74
N SER A 89 6.24 -2.75 -20.02
CA SER A 89 6.49 -1.96 -21.24
C SER A 89 7.92 -1.41 -21.35
N GLN A 90 8.62 -1.27 -20.22
CA GLN A 90 9.98 -0.74 -20.16
C GLN A 90 11.06 -1.83 -20.30
N GLN A 91 10.69 -3.09 -20.09
CA GLN A 91 11.57 -4.25 -20.15
C GLN A 91 11.63 -4.88 -21.57
N ASP A 92 10.71 -4.49 -22.45
CA ASP A 92 10.58 -4.96 -23.85
C ASP A 92 11.20 -3.97 -24.88
N ARG A 93 12.12 -3.08 -24.45
CA ARG A 93 12.83 -2.12 -25.33
C ARG A 93 14.34 -2.27 -25.30
#